data_AF-F8K7Y5-F1
#
_entry.id   AF-F8K7Y5-F1
#
_cell.length_a   1.000
_cell.length_b   1.000
_cell.length_c   1.000
_cell.angle_alpha   90.00
_cell.angle_beta   90.00
_cell.angle_gamma   90.00
#
_symmetry.space_group_name_H-M   'P 1'
#
loop_
_entity.id
_entity.type
_entity.pdbx_description
1 polymer ?
#
loop_
_entity_poly.entity_id
_entity_poly.type
_entity_poly.pdbx_seq_one_letter_code
_entity_poly.pdbx_strand_id
1 'polypeptide(L)' 'MDPNPEFDMEIKEIDGKVILILSVFAGKNTPYFVVDGGTRTAYKRVGNQSVPASRIDLFNLSLKGDI' A
#
# COMPACT_ATOMS: atom_id res chain seq x y z
N MET A 1 11.89 12.02 1.80
CA MET A 1 11.37 10.64 1.79
C MET A 1 10.01 10.67 1.12
N ASP A 2 9.72 9.71 0.25
CA ASP A 2 8.38 9.50 -0.29
C ASP A 2 7.39 9.32 0.89
N PRO A 3 6.12 9.75 0.79
CA PRO A 3 5.19 9.67 1.91
C PRO A 3 4.98 8.20 2.32
N ASN A 4 5.00 7.92 3.63
CA ASN A 4 4.58 6.63 4.13
C ASN A 4 3.06 6.65 4.33
N PRO A 5 2.33 5.59 3.96
CA PRO A 5 0.91 5.50 4.28
C PRO A 5 0.70 5.51 5.78
N GLU A 6 -0.43 6.09 6.19
CA GLU A 6 -0.92 5.96 7.56
C GLU A 6 -1.36 4.51 7.78
N PHE A 7 -1.01 3.93 8.92
CA PHE A 7 -1.38 2.56 9.27
C PHE A 7 -1.60 2.41 10.78
N ASP A 8 -2.35 1.38 11.14
CA ASP A 8 -2.53 0.92 12.51
C ASP A 8 -2.01 -0.52 12.66
N MET A 9 -1.52 -0.84 13.86
CA MET A 9 -0.93 -2.13 14.18
C MET A 9 -1.48 -2.66 15.50
N GLU A 10 -1.99 -3.88 15.46
CA GLU A 10 -2.55 -4.54 16.63
C GLU A 10 -1.99 -5.96 16.77
N ILE A 11 -1.57 -6.34 17.97
CA ILE A 11 -1.16 -7.71 18.29
C ILE A 11 -2.33 -8.41 18.97
N LYS A 12 -2.76 -9.55 18.43
CA LYS A 12 -3.82 -10.40 19.01
C LYS A 12 -3.32 -11.79 19.30
N GLU A 13 -3.84 -12.39 20.36
CA GLU A 13 -3.72 -13.82 20.61
C GLU A 13 -5.00 -14.52 20.15
N ILE A 14 -4.89 -15.46 19.22
CA ILE A 14 -6.01 -16.25 18.70
C ILE A 14 -5.57 -17.72 18.70
N ASP A 15 -6.32 -18.60 19.36
CA ASP A 15 -6.02 -20.03 19.49
C ASP A 15 -4.59 -20.32 20.00
N GLY A 16 -4.10 -19.50 20.95
CA GLY A 16 -2.75 -19.61 21.51
C GLY A 16 -1.63 -19.16 20.56
N LYS A 17 -1.96 -18.54 19.41
CA LYS A 17 -1.01 -17.98 18.46
C LYS A 17 -1.03 -16.46 18.53
N VAL A 18 0.15 -15.85 18.48
CA VAL A 18 0.30 -14.40 18.38
C VAL A 18 0.22 -13.99 16.91
N ILE A 19 -0.71 -13.11 16.58
CA ILE A 19 -0.98 -12.60 15.24
C ILE A 19 -0.78 -11.08 15.24
N LEU A 20 -0.03 -10.56 14.29
CA LEU A 20 0.04 -9.12 14.01
C LEU A 20 -0.97 -8.78 12.92
N ILE A 21 -1.90 -7.88 13.24
CA ILE A 21 -2.86 -7.30 12.30
C ILE A 21 -2.33 -5.92 11.91
N LEU A 22 -2.06 -5.73 10.61
CA LEU A 22 -1.63 -4.46 10.03
C LEU A 22 -2.76 -3.91 9.16
N SER A 23 -3.31 -2.76 9.56
CA SER A 23 -4.35 -2.04 8.83
C SER A 23 -3.75 -0.82 8.16
N VAL A 24 -3.55 -0.87 6.84
CA VAL A 24 -3.01 0.25 6.07
C VAL A 24 -4.16 1.10 5.53
N PHE A 25 -4.19 2.38 5.88
CA PHE A 25 -5.24 3.29 5.41
C PHE A 25 -4.98 3.75 3.98
N ALA A 26 -6.04 4.22 3.32
CA ALA A 26 -5.93 4.76 1.97
C ALA A 26 -4.94 5.94 1.94
N GLY A 27 -4.08 5.94 0.92
CA GLY A 27 -3.07 6.99 0.79
C GLY A 27 -3.66 8.34 0.49
N LYS A 28 -3.22 9.36 1.21
CA LYS A 28 -3.48 10.77 0.87
C LYS A 28 -2.60 11.24 -0.29
N ASN A 29 -1.41 10.66 -0.45
CA ASN A 29 -0.44 11.03 -1.49
C ASN A 29 -0.06 9.80 -2.33
N THR A 30 -1.00 9.31 -3.15
CA THR A 30 -0.77 8.16 -4.04
C THR A 30 -0.11 8.57 -5.36
N PRO A 31 0.62 7.68 -6.04
CA PRO A 31 0.88 6.28 -5.69
C PRO A 31 2.10 6.07 -4.76
N TYR A 32 2.04 5.03 -3.91
CA TYR A 32 3.20 4.58 -3.13
C TYR A 32 4.05 3.60 -3.94
N PHE A 33 5.37 3.79 -3.90
CA PHE A 33 6.32 2.95 -4.62
C PHE A 33 7.07 2.03 -3.66
N VAL A 34 7.18 0.77 -4.05
CA VAL A 34 8.16 -0.16 -3.48
C VAL A 34 9.49 0.08 -4.20
N VAL A 35 10.55 0.28 -3.43
CA VAL A 35 11.92 0.40 -3.94
C VAL A 35 12.63 -0.92 -3.69
N ASP A 36 12.96 -1.64 -4.76
CA ASP A 36 13.74 -2.88 -4.69
C ASP A 36 14.79 -2.89 -5.81
N GLY A 37 16.07 -3.13 -5.44
CA GLY A 37 17.18 -3.17 -6.40
C GLY A 37 17.32 -1.92 -7.30
N GLY A 38 16.87 -0.74 -6.85
CA GLY A 38 16.87 0.50 -7.64
C GLY A 38 15.67 0.70 -8.56
N THR A 39 14.76 -0.27 -8.63
CA THR A 39 13.50 -0.15 -9.37
C THR A 39 12.39 0.38 -8.45
N ARG A 40 11.61 1.35 -8.95
CA ARG A 40 10.43 1.91 -8.27
C ARG A 40 9.17 1.36 -8.91
N THR A 41 8.45 0.51 -8.20
CA THR A 41 7.21 -0.12 -8.70
C THR A 41 6.05 0.18 -7.76
N ALA A 42 4.96 0.72 -8.28
CA ALA A 42 3.71 0.81 -7.54
C ALA A 42 2.84 -0.41 -7.84
N TYR A 43 2.04 -0.83 -6.86
CA TYR A 43 1.13 -1.96 -6.99
C TYR A 43 -0.30 -1.52 -6.70
N LYS A 44 -1.26 -2.16 -7.37
CA LYS A 44 -2.68 -2.04 -7.05
C LYS A 44 -3.22 -3.38 -6.58
N ARG A 45 -4.23 -3.36 -5.71
CA ARG A 45 -4.92 -4.58 -5.28
C ARG A 45 -6.01 -4.96 -6.26
N VAL A 46 -6.01 -6.21 -6.70
CA VAL A 46 -7.07 -6.83 -7.50
C VAL A 46 -7.46 -8.12 -6.79
N GLY A 47 -8.62 -8.11 -6.13
CA GLY A 47 -9.04 -9.19 -5.23
C GLY A 47 -8.05 -9.41 -4.09
N ASN A 48 -7.49 -10.62 -4.03
CA ASN A 48 -6.56 -11.03 -2.96
C ASN A 48 -5.08 -10.89 -3.35
N GLN A 49 -4.78 -10.27 -4.49
CA GLN A 49 -3.42 -10.15 -5.03
C GLN A 49 -3.01 -8.70 -5.26
N SER A 50 -1.72 -8.46 -5.12
CA SER A 50 -1.06 -7.22 -5.55
C SER A 50 -0.50 -7.41 -6.95
N VAL A 51 -0.90 -6.54 -7.89
CA VAL A 51 -0.41 -6.56 -9.27
C VAL A 51 0.30 -5.24 -9.59
N PRO A 52 1.35 -5.23 -10.42
CA PRO A 52 2.00 -3.98 -10.82
C PRO A 52 1.00 -3.00 -11.43
N ALA A 53 1.06 -1.74 -11.01
CA ALA A 53 0.22 -0.69 -11.56
C ALA A 53 0.67 -0.34 -12.98
N SER A 54 -0.28 -0.28 -13.92
CA SER A 54 -0.01 0.19 -15.28
C SER A 54 0.19 1.70 -15.32
N ARG A 55 0.66 2.24 -16.45
CA ARG A 55 0.80 3.70 -16.64
C ARG A 55 -0.53 4.46 -16.42
N ILE A 56 -1.64 3.88 -16.86
CA ILE A 56 -2.98 4.47 -16.67
C ILE A 56 -3.38 4.44 -15.19
N ASP A 57 -3.07 3.34 -14.49
CA ASP A 57 -3.33 3.25 -13.05
C ASP A 57 -2.52 4.28 -12.27
N LEU A 58 -1.24 4.47 -12.61
CA LEU A 58 -0.38 5.48 -11.99
C LEU A 58 -0.94 6.89 -12.18
N PHE A 59 -1.41 7.22 -13.39
CA PHE A 59 -2.04 8.51 -13.66
C PHE A 59 -3.28 8.74 -12.78
N ASN A 60 -4.18 7.75 -12.72
CA ASN A 60 -5.37 7.84 -11.89
C ASN A 60 -5.06 7.92 -10.39
N LEU A 61 -4.02 7.22 -9.93
CA LEU A 61 -3.56 7.27 -8.54
C LEU A 61 -2.97 8.64 -8.20
N SER A 62 -2.27 9.29 -9.14
CA SER A 62 -1.80 10.66 -8.93
C SER A 62 -2.95 11.64 -8.74
N LEU A 63 -3.99 11.54 -9.58
CA LEU A 63 -5.17 12.42 -9.49
C LEU A 63 -5.97 12.25 -8.20
N LYS A 64 -5.92 11.07 -7.58
CA LYS A 64 -6.59 10.81 -6.29
C LYS A 64 -5.88 11.45 -5.10
N GLY A 65 -4.59 11.78 -5.22
CA GLY A 65 -3.85 12.45 -4.15
C GLY A 65 -4.05 13.97 -4.10
N ASP A 66 -4.65 14.55 -5.14
CA ASP A 66 -4.84 16.00 -5.30
C ASP A 66 -6.22 16.51 -4.84
N ILE A 67 -7.06 15.66 -4.22
CA ILE A 67 -8.43 16.00 -3.80
C ILE A 67 -8.67 15.64 -2.34
#